data_AF-A0A2H3ALZ8-F1
#
_entry.id   AF-A0A2H3ALZ8-F1
#
_cell.length_a   1.000
_cell.length_b   1.000
_cell.length_c   1.000
_cell.angle_alpha   90.00
_cell.angle_beta   90.00
_cell.angle_gamma   90.00
#
_symmetry.space_group_name_H-M   'P 1'
#
loop_
_entity.id
_entity.type
_entity.pdbx_description
1 polymer ?
#
loop_
_entity_poly.entity_id
_entity_poly.type
_entity_poly.pdbx_seq_one_letter_code
_entity_poly.pdbx_strand_id
1 'polypeptide(L)'
;MKPAEKRKGRASDTFDLKQNTSDKRFLASGPPTGDVSSSAVISASRPAGCKWSNNSCPFDSTLFVLYNLWRIDPAAWTVAFNSFGNQWLDILAESFNKHIEKLYTLEEVRDYVRRKMHREYPRVFMFGQETSVEAVMTKWSEHKQVFAEVDLNCDRGHSSSQSSQYCCTLQPTSTGRLPWSTLQQYIDNTSSTPLTYRGLQCSDCGDSTSQCCTYKVAPPFVTVLAAFTPAPPDPVVHLMAAGERTEYRLAGVVYYGTHHFTARFVDPQGRVWFNDGITTGRHAILQGLIDDMDMSVDKSGKECDVFVYRRADI
;
A
#
# COMPACT_ATOMS: atom_id res chain seq x y z
N MET A 1 13.74 -52.38 3.64
CA MET A 1 14.02 -50.93 3.52
C MET A 1 13.31 -50.42 2.28
N LYS A 2 12.30 -49.56 2.42
CA LYS A 2 11.70 -48.85 1.28
C LYS A 2 12.63 -47.70 0.85
N PRO A 3 12.86 -47.45 -0.44
CA PRO A 3 13.69 -46.34 -0.89
C PRO A 3 13.01 -45.00 -0.52
N ALA A 4 13.82 -44.02 -0.11
CA ALA A 4 13.37 -42.68 0.18
C ALA A 4 12.80 -42.02 -1.09
N GLU A 5 11.54 -41.58 -1.02
CA GLU A 5 10.93 -40.74 -2.06
C GLU A 5 11.71 -39.43 -2.19
N LYS A 6 12.18 -39.13 -3.41
CA LYS A 6 12.71 -37.82 -3.77
C LYS A 6 11.62 -36.77 -3.55
N ARG A 7 11.78 -35.93 -2.52
CA ARG A 7 11.00 -34.71 -2.32
C ARG A 7 11.06 -33.87 -3.60
N LYS A 8 9.92 -33.72 -4.29
CA LYS A 8 9.74 -32.69 -5.33
C LYS A 8 10.05 -31.33 -4.70
N GLY A 9 10.94 -30.55 -5.33
CA GLY A 9 11.25 -29.17 -4.91
C GLY A 9 9.99 -28.31 -4.87
N ARG A 10 9.91 -27.37 -3.92
CA ARG A 10 8.71 -26.54 -3.73
C ARG A 10 8.65 -25.42 -4.78
N ALA A 11 7.45 -24.98 -5.11
CA ALA A 11 7.21 -24.03 -6.20
C ALA A 11 7.88 -22.65 -6.02
N SER A 12 7.97 -22.11 -4.80
CA SER A 12 8.71 -20.86 -4.55
C SER A 12 10.22 -21.07 -4.56
N ASP A 13 10.71 -22.24 -4.14
CA ASP A 13 12.13 -22.58 -4.31
C ASP A 13 12.44 -22.70 -5.81
N THR A 14 11.45 -23.10 -6.63
CA THR A 14 11.54 -23.10 -8.09
C THR A 14 11.54 -21.67 -8.65
N PHE A 15 10.80 -20.74 -8.06
CA PHE A 15 10.84 -19.31 -8.41
C PHE A 15 12.21 -18.73 -8.08
N ASP A 16 12.73 -18.93 -6.86
CA ASP A 16 14.07 -18.51 -6.44
C ASP A 16 15.17 -19.15 -7.31
N LEU A 17 15.02 -20.43 -7.69
CA LEU A 17 15.98 -21.14 -8.55
C LEU A 17 15.94 -20.61 -9.99
N LYS A 18 14.74 -20.37 -10.55
CA LYS A 18 14.56 -19.76 -11.86
C LYS A 18 15.12 -18.32 -11.87
N GLN A 19 14.88 -17.56 -10.81
CA GLN A 19 15.44 -16.23 -10.56
C GLN A 19 16.97 -16.27 -10.60
N ASN A 20 17.59 -17.12 -9.76
CA ASN A 20 19.05 -17.30 -9.75
C ASN A 20 19.63 -17.73 -11.11
N THR A 21 18.85 -18.44 -11.93
CA THR A 21 19.29 -18.89 -13.26
C THR A 21 19.19 -17.75 -14.29
N SER A 22 18.13 -16.94 -14.24
CA SER A 22 17.96 -15.76 -15.08
C SER A 22 19.02 -14.70 -14.78
N ASP A 23 19.29 -14.41 -13.51
CA ASP A 23 20.26 -13.40 -13.11
C ASP A 23 21.69 -13.81 -13.55
N LYS A 24 22.02 -15.11 -13.46
CA LYS A 24 23.28 -15.65 -14.01
C LYS A 24 23.40 -15.52 -15.54
N ARG A 25 22.30 -15.67 -16.28
CA ARG A 25 22.30 -15.47 -17.74
C ARG A 25 22.45 -14.00 -18.11
N PHE A 26 21.84 -13.10 -17.34
CA PHE A 26 21.95 -11.67 -17.54
C PHE A 26 23.38 -11.16 -17.28
N LEU A 27 24.03 -11.63 -16.22
CA LEU A 27 25.44 -11.31 -15.95
C LEU A 27 26.41 -11.88 -16.99
N ALA A 28 26.00 -12.89 -17.76
CA ALA A 28 26.78 -13.47 -18.85
C ALA A 28 26.60 -12.72 -20.19
N SER A 29 25.55 -11.92 -20.35
CA SER A 29 25.34 -11.01 -21.47
C SER A 29 25.78 -9.60 -21.08
N GLY A 30 26.94 -9.15 -21.57
CA GLY A 30 27.45 -7.80 -21.31
C GLY A 30 26.48 -6.68 -21.71
N PRO A 31 26.67 -5.44 -21.21
CA PRO A 31 25.69 -4.38 -21.37
C PRO A 31 25.56 -3.96 -22.84
N PRO A 32 24.34 -3.76 -23.36
CA PRO A 32 24.15 -3.21 -24.69
C PRO A 32 24.47 -1.71 -24.65
N THR A 33 25.49 -1.30 -25.41
CA THR A 33 25.75 0.10 -25.74
C THR A 33 24.71 0.56 -26.75
N GLY A 34 23.75 1.38 -26.33
CA GLY A 34 22.78 2.00 -27.21
C GLY A 34 22.15 3.23 -26.55
N ASP A 35 22.57 4.40 -27.00
CA ASP A 35 21.90 5.68 -26.70
C ASP A 35 20.43 5.61 -27.12
N VAL A 36 19.52 5.86 -26.19
CA VAL A 36 18.14 6.24 -26.50
C VAL A 36 17.76 7.42 -25.61
N SER A 37 18.03 8.61 -26.12
CA SER A 37 17.24 9.80 -25.77
C SER A 37 15.91 9.69 -26.50
N SER A 38 14.81 9.56 -25.74
CA SER A 38 13.47 9.95 -26.20
C SER A 38 12.49 9.82 -25.03
N SER A 39 12.08 10.98 -24.52
CA SER A 39 10.84 11.24 -23.79
C SER A 39 9.61 10.74 -24.61
N ALA A 40 9.41 9.43 -24.64
CA ALA A 40 8.21 8.81 -25.19
C ALA A 40 7.20 8.62 -24.05
N VAL A 41 6.20 9.49 -24.01
CA VAL A 41 4.96 9.31 -23.23
C VAL A 41 4.47 7.89 -23.48
N ILE A 42 4.56 7.03 -22.46
CA ILE A 42 4.11 5.63 -22.55
C ILE A 42 2.63 5.64 -22.94
N SER A 43 2.32 5.08 -24.12
CA SER A 43 0.93 4.87 -24.53
C SER A 43 0.21 4.13 -23.42
N ALA A 44 -0.93 4.67 -22.98
CA ALA A 44 -1.76 4.19 -21.88
C ALA A 44 -2.17 2.72 -22.04
N SER A 45 -1.28 1.80 -21.66
CA SER A 45 -1.59 0.38 -21.60
C SER A 45 -2.58 0.17 -20.45
N ARG A 46 -3.68 -0.53 -20.75
CA ARG A 46 -4.73 -0.82 -19.77
C ARG A 46 -4.11 -1.40 -18.48
N PRO A 47 -4.55 -0.98 -17.28
CA PRO A 47 -4.11 -1.57 -16.04
C PRO A 47 -4.26 -3.09 -16.02
N ALA A 48 -3.25 -3.77 -15.50
CA ALA A 48 -3.21 -5.23 -15.41
C ALA A 48 -3.50 -5.67 -13.97
N GLY A 49 -4.28 -6.73 -13.82
CA GLY A 49 -4.58 -7.36 -12.54
C GLY A 49 -4.26 -8.85 -12.56
N CYS A 50 -4.60 -9.52 -11.46
CA CYS A 50 -4.44 -10.96 -11.31
C CYS A 50 -5.78 -11.67 -11.50
N LYS A 51 -5.78 -12.86 -12.12
CA LYS A 51 -6.93 -13.75 -11.99
C LYS A 51 -6.99 -14.33 -10.57
N TRP A 52 -8.15 -14.23 -9.92
CA TRP A 52 -8.37 -14.72 -8.57
C TRP A 52 -8.14 -16.24 -8.47
N SER A 53 -7.48 -16.67 -7.39
CA SER A 53 -7.24 -18.08 -7.08
C SER A 53 -6.85 -18.31 -5.62
N ASN A 54 -7.41 -19.33 -4.98
CA ASN A 54 -7.04 -19.75 -3.61
C ASN A 54 -7.12 -18.61 -2.59
N ASN A 55 -8.27 -17.93 -2.52
CA ASN A 55 -8.49 -16.80 -1.59
C ASN A 55 -7.41 -15.71 -1.72
N SER A 56 -6.97 -15.43 -2.96
CA SER A 56 -5.93 -14.44 -3.25
C SER A 56 -6.41 -13.00 -3.22
N CYS A 57 -7.71 -12.75 -3.11
CA CYS A 57 -8.28 -11.42 -3.36
C CYS A 57 -7.64 -10.27 -2.56
N PRO A 58 -7.17 -10.42 -1.30
CA PRO A 58 -6.47 -9.34 -0.60
C PRO A 58 -5.13 -8.98 -1.27
N PHE A 59 -4.44 -9.96 -1.86
CA PHE A 59 -3.21 -9.75 -2.62
C PHE A 59 -3.50 -9.28 -4.04
N ASP A 60 -4.56 -9.79 -4.68
CA ASP A 60 -4.92 -9.38 -6.04
C ASP A 60 -5.28 -7.90 -6.09
N SER A 61 -6.11 -7.43 -5.14
CA SER A 61 -6.58 -6.05 -5.05
C SER A 61 -5.45 -5.07 -4.74
N THR A 62 -4.56 -5.43 -3.81
CA THR A 62 -3.43 -4.58 -3.40
C THR A 62 -2.34 -4.54 -4.45
N LEU A 63 -2.00 -5.69 -5.07
CA LEU A 63 -1.09 -5.71 -6.21
C LEU A 63 -1.66 -4.95 -7.39
N PHE A 64 -2.96 -5.02 -7.65
CA PHE A 64 -3.57 -4.24 -8.72
C PHE A 64 -3.29 -2.74 -8.55
N VAL A 65 -3.40 -2.20 -7.33
CA VAL A 65 -3.06 -0.79 -7.09
C VAL A 65 -1.55 -0.55 -7.20
N LEU A 66 -0.73 -1.30 -6.46
CA LEU A 66 0.71 -1.03 -6.37
C LEU A 66 1.49 -1.33 -7.66
N TYR A 67 1.14 -2.39 -8.39
CA TYR A 67 1.77 -2.69 -9.68
C TYR A 67 1.47 -1.60 -10.71
N ASN A 68 0.21 -1.17 -10.81
CA ASN A 68 -0.16 -0.16 -11.80
C ASN A 68 0.36 1.23 -11.41
N LEU A 69 0.50 1.52 -10.12
CA LEU A 69 1.24 2.69 -9.61
C LEU A 69 2.72 2.63 -10.01
N TRP A 70 3.40 1.52 -9.70
CA TRP A 70 4.81 1.32 -10.02
C TRP A 70 5.09 1.39 -11.53
N ARG A 71 4.16 0.86 -12.35
CA ARG A 71 4.28 0.82 -13.81
C ARG A 71 4.15 2.20 -14.47
N ILE A 72 3.71 3.25 -13.77
CA ILE A 72 3.66 4.62 -14.31
C ILE A 72 5.05 5.05 -14.75
N ASP A 73 6.03 4.84 -13.87
CA ASP A 73 7.46 5.02 -14.13
C ASP A 73 8.23 3.96 -13.31
N PRO A 74 8.53 2.79 -13.91
CA PRO A 74 9.23 1.70 -13.24
C PRO A 74 10.57 2.12 -12.61
N ALA A 75 11.29 3.06 -13.22
CA ALA A 75 12.58 3.50 -12.70
C ALA A 75 12.41 4.35 -11.45
N ALA A 76 11.56 5.37 -11.52
CA ALA A 76 11.27 6.24 -10.38
C ALA A 76 10.61 5.45 -9.23
N TRP A 77 9.64 4.60 -9.53
CA TRP A 77 8.91 3.84 -8.51
C TRP A 77 9.72 2.70 -7.89
N THR A 78 10.71 2.14 -8.59
CA THR A 78 11.66 1.21 -7.95
C THR A 78 12.48 1.94 -6.88
N VAL A 79 12.99 3.15 -7.18
CA VAL A 79 13.71 3.97 -6.19
C VAL A 79 12.79 4.34 -5.03
N ALA A 80 11.55 4.74 -5.33
CA ALA A 80 10.54 5.06 -4.33
C ALA A 80 10.24 3.86 -3.41
N PHE A 81 9.98 2.67 -3.96
CA PHE A 81 9.74 1.46 -3.15
C PHE A 81 10.94 1.14 -2.26
N ASN A 82 12.16 1.18 -2.81
CA ASN A 82 13.39 0.95 -2.05
C ASN A 82 13.61 1.99 -0.94
N SER A 83 13.08 3.21 -1.07
CA SER A 83 13.23 4.27 -0.07
C SER A 83 12.62 3.90 1.28
N PHE A 84 11.58 3.04 1.29
CA PHE A 84 11.00 2.50 2.52
C PHE A 84 12.01 1.67 3.32
N GLY A 85 12.98 1.03 2.65
CA GLY A 85 13.81 -0.01 3.27
C GLY A 85 13.01 -1.22 3.70
N ASN A 86 11.98 -1.56 2.93
CA ASN A 86 11.07 -2.67 3.19
C ASN A 86 11.34 -3.78 2.18
N GLN A 87 11.86 -4.91 2.67
CA GLN A 87 12.20 -6.06 1.83
C GLN A 87 11.04 -6.54 0.94
N TRP A 88 9.77 -6.35 1.37
CA TRP A 88 8.61 -6.77 0.59
C TRP A 88 8.38 -5.89 -0.63
N LEU A 89 8.56 -4.57 -0.49
CA LEU A 89 8.48 -3.64 -1.61
C LEU A 89 9.66 -3.83 -2.57
N ASP A 90 10.86 -4.11 -2.06
CA ASP A 90 12.04 -4.42 -2.87
C ASP A 90 11.79 -5.67 -3.74
N ILE A 91 11.26 -6.74 -3.12
CA ILE A 91 10.88 -7.98 -3.81
C ILE A 91 9.80 -7.71 -4.86
N LEU A 92 8.82 -6.86 -4.56
CA LEU A 92 7.75 -6.51 -5.49
C LEU A 92 8.30 -5.76 -6.70
N ALA A 93 9.12 -4.73 -6.50
CA ALA A 93 9.74 -3.97 -7.58
C ALA A 93 10.60 -4.88 -8.49
N GLU A 94 11.43 -5.75 -7.90
CA GLU A 94 12.22 -6.72 -8.66
C GLU A 94 11.33 -7.69 -9.46
N SER A 95 10.28 -8.22 -8.82
CA SER A 95 9.37 -9.19 -9.44
C SER A 95 8.50 -8.55 -10.54
N PHE A 96 8.14 -7.28 -10.39
CA PHE A 96 7.40 -6.51 -11.40
C PHE A 96 8.25 -6.24 -12.63
N ASN A 97 9.54 -5.94 -12.48
CA ASN A 97 10.47 -5.87 -13.61
C ASN A 97 10.50 -7.19 -14.37
N LYS A 98 10.63 -8.32 -13.67
CA LYS A 98 10.62 -9.66 -14.28
C LYS A 98 9.28 -9.97 -14.97
N HIS A 99 8.18 -9.41 -14.47
CA HIS A 99 6.89 -9.49 -15.15
C HIS A 99 6.85 -8.67 -16.45
N ILE A 100 7.35 -7.43 -16.46
CA ILE A 100 7.46 -6.61 -17.68
C ILE A 100 8.36 -7.30 -18.73
N GLU A 101 9.44 -7.94 -18.29
CA GLU A 101 10.32 -8.75 -19.13
C GLU A 101 9.68 -10.08 -19.61
N LYS A 102 8.44 -10.35 -19.20
CA LYS A 102 7.66 -11.55 -19.53
C LYS A 102 8.30 -12.85 -19.03
N LEU A 103 9.16 -12.78 -18.02
CA LEU A 103 9.73 -13.96 -17.36
C LEU A 103 8.71 -14.65 -16.45
N TYR A 104 7.81 -13.86 -15.87
CA TYR A 104 6.73 -14.34 -15.01
C TYR A 104 5.41 -13.62 -15.32
N THR A 105 4.30 -14.31 -15.06
CA THR A 105 2.97 -13.71 -15.00
C THR A 105 2.78 -12.94 -13.69
N LEU A 106 1.84 -12.00 -13.65
CA LEU A 106 1.55 -11.25 -12.42
C LEU A 106 1.00 -12.17 -11.32
N GLU A 107 0.28 -13.24 -11.67
CA GLU A 107 -0.15 -14.27 -10.73
C GLU A 107 1.02 -15.08 -10.14
N GLU A 108 2.07 -15.33 -10.91
CA GLU A 108 3.29 -15.97 -10.40
C GLU A 108 4.04 -15.05 -9.42
N VAL A 109 4.12 -13.75 -9.72
CA VAL A 109 4.67 -12.73 -8.80
C VAL A 109 3.87 -12.71 -7.50
N ARG A 110 2.54 -12.62 -7.61
CA ARG A 110 1.64 -12.69 -6.46
C ARG A 110 1.86 -13.94 -5.63
N ASP A 111 1.83 -15.11 -6.25
CA ASP A 111 1.95 -16.39 -5.55
C ASP A 111 3.33 -16.56 -4.90
N TYR A 112 4.37 -16.01 -5.51
CA TYR A 112 5.71 -15.96 -4.91
C TYR A 112 5.69 -15.16 -3.60
N VAL A 113 5.24 -13.91 -3.64
CA VAL A 113 5.18 -13.04 -2.46
C VAL A 113 4.27 -13.62 -1.38
N ARG A 114 3.08 -14.13 -1.75
CA ARG A 114 2.15 -14.81 -0.83
C ARG A 114 2.80 -15.98 -0.10
N ARG A 115 3.51 -16.86 -0.82
CA ARG A 115 4.19 -18.02 -0.21
C ARG A 115 5.34 -17.59 0.67
N LYS A 116 6.07 -16.53 0.28
CA LYS A 116 7.19 -16.00 1.08
C LYS A 116 6.68 -15.38 2.38
N MET A 117 5.63 -14.56 2.32
CA MET A 117 4.96 -14.03 3.51
C MET A 117 4.35 -15.13 4.39
N HIS A 118 3.76 -16.18 3.80
CA HIS A 118 3.29 -17.35 4.55
C HIS A 118 4.42 -18.07 5.30
N ARG A 119 5.59 -18.22 4.68
CA ARG A 119 6.74 -18.87 5.31
C ARG A 119 7.25 -18.08 6.50
N GLU A 120 7.28 -16.75 6.36
CA GLU A 120 7.81 -15.86 7.40
C GLU A 120 6.78 -15.63 8.53
N TYR A 121 5.49 -15.48 8.19
CA TYR A 121 4.41 -15.25 9.14
C TYR A 121 3.26 -16.27 8.93
N PRO A 122 3.47 -17.56 9.25
CA PRO A 122 2.54 -18.65 8.91
C PRO A 122 1.17 -18.54 9.60
N ARG A 123 1.06 -17.77 10.68
CA ARG A 123 -0.22 -17.54 11.40
C ARG A 123 -1.01 -16.34 10.88
N VAL A 124 -0.37 -15.45 10.13
CA VAL A 124 -0.98 -14.20 9.62
C VAL A 124 -1.33 -14.36 8.15
N PHE A 125 -0.37 -14.79 7.33
CA PHE A 125 -0.55 -14.95 5.88
C PHE A 125 -0.70 -16.43 5.54
N MET A 126 -1.80 -17.06 5.94
CA MET A 126 -2.06 -18.47 5.66
C MET A 126 -2.35 -18.69 4.17
N PHE A 127 -1.48 -19.42 3.45
CA PHE A 127 -1.66 -19.64 2.02
C PHE A 127 -2.94 -20.46 1.74
N GLY A 128 -3.80 -19.94 0.88
CA GLY A 128 -5.08 -20.56 0.52
C GLY A 128 -6.23 -20.29 1.50
N GLN A 129 -5.99 -19.57 2.59
CA GLN A 129 -7.03 -19.09 3.51
C GLN A 129 -7.34 -17.62 3.25
N GLU A 130 -8.47 -17.15 3.76
CA GLU A 130 -8.76 -15.72 3.83
C GLU A 130 -7.67 -15.00 4.64
N THR A 131 -7.34 -13.78 4.24
CA THR A 131 -6.42 -12.90 4.96
C THR A 131 -6.93 -11.47 4.92
N SER A 132 -6.47 -10.64 5.85
CA SER A 132 -6.84 -9.22 5.89
C SER A 132 -6.05 -8.44 4.85
N VAL A 133 -6.73 -7.56 4.10
CA VAL A 133 -6.04 -6.58 3.25
C VAL A 133 -5.28 -5.57 4.09
N GLU A 134 -5.79 -5.21 5.27
CA GLU A 134 -5.11 -4.33 6.23
C GLU A 134 -3.76 -4.95 6.61
N ALA A 135 -3.71 -6.24 6.94
CA ALA A 135 -2.46 -6.92 7.31
C ALA A 135 -1.44 -6.93 6.16
N VAL A 136 -1.90 -7.13 4.91
CA VAL A 136 -1.04 -7.07 3.73
C VAL A 136 -0.49 -5.66 3.53
N MET A 137 -1.36 -4.64 3.57
CA MET A 137 -0.98 -3.25 3.34
C MET A 137 -0.09 -2.72 4.45
N THR A 138 -0.40 -2.99 5.73
CA THR A 138 0.47 -2.66 6.86
C THR A 138 1.85 -3.26 6.65
N LYS A 139 1.95 -4.52 6.22
CA LYS A 139 3.25 -5.16 6.01
C LYS A 139 4.04 -4.54 4.85
N TRP A 140 3.35 -4.12 3.79
CA TRP A 140 3.98 -3.48 2.64
C TRP A 140 4.29 -2.00 2.85
N SER A 141 3.61 -1.32 3.77
CA SER A 141 3.90 0.08 4.13
C SER A 141 4.79 0.25 5.35
N GLU A 142 5.37 -0.83 5.90
CA GLU A 142 6.45 -0.71 6.91
C GLU A 142 7.61 0.11 6.34
N HIS A 143 8.10 1.07 7.10
CA HIS A 143 9.21 1.96 6.75
C HIS A 143 10.35 1.78 7.76
N LYS A 144 11.60 1.88 7.30
CA LYS A 144 12.80 1.71 8.16
C LYS A 144 12.97 2.81 9.20
N GLN A 145 12.46 4.00 8.89
CA GLN A 145 12.41 5.16 9.79
C GLN A 145 11.01 5.30 10.37
N VAL A 146 10.90 5.92 11.54
CA VAL A 146 9.62 6.27 12.16
C VAL A 146 8.81 7.12 11.18
N PHE A 147 7.56 6.71 10.92
CA PHE A 147 6.60 7.45 10.10
C PHE A 147 5.86 8.50 10.92
N ALA A 148 5.33 8.13 12.07
CA ALA A 148 4.59 9.01 12.96
C ALA A 148 4.98 8.80 14.42
N GLU A 149 4.99 9.88 15.19
CA GLU A 149 5.08 9.85 16.65
C GLU A 149 3.80 10.42 17.25
N VAL A 150 3.40 9.84 18.37
CA VAL A 150 2.26 10.30 19.14
C VAL A 150 2.77 10.74 20.49
N ASP A 151 2.60 12.02 20.80
CA ASP A 151 3.06 12.66 22.02
C ASP A 151 1.87 13.24 22.79
N LEU A 152 2.03 13.37 24.11
CA LEU A 152 1.14 14.17 24.96
C LEU A 152 1.79 15.52 25.21
N ASN A 153 1.12 16.58 24.80
CA ASN A 153 1.58 17.96 24.96
C ASN A 153 0.64 18.72 25.89
N CYS A 154 1.16 19.64 26.69
CA CYS A 154 0.35 20.60 27.46
C CYS A 154 0.60 22.04 27.00
N ASP A 155 -0.29 22.95 27.40
CA ASP A 155 -0.23 24.38 27.00
C ASP A 155 1.03 25.12 27.50
N ARG A 156 1.73 24.56 28.49
CA ARG A 156 3.02 25.10 28.98
C ARG A 156 4.25 24.54 28.26
N GLY A 157 4.05 23.72 27.23
CA GLY A 157 5.13 23.20 26.40
C GLY A 157 5.84 21.96 26.96
N HIS A 158 5.30 21.32 28.01
CA HIS A 158 5.76 19.99 28.40
C HIS A 158 5.26 18.95 27.38
N SER A 159 6.14 18.00 27.04
CA SER A 159 5.85 16.94 26.07
C SER A 159 6.34 15.59 26.60
N SER A 160 5.55 14.55 26.39
CA SER A 160 5.93 13.17 26.71
C SER A 160 5.55 12.24 25.56
N SER A 161 6.50 11.45 25.08
CA SER A 161 6.24 10.53 23.97
C SER A 161 5.48 9.30 24.43
N GLN A 162 4.46 8.91 23.65
CA GLN A 162 3.62 7.74 23.94
C GLN A 162 3.98 6.55 23.06
N SER A 163 4.15 6.80 21.76
CA SER A 163 4.39 5.72 20.80
C SER A 163 4.99 6.23 19.49
N SER A 164 5.72 5.34 18.83
CA SER A 164 6.23 5.54 17.47
C SER A 164 5.64 4.49 16.53
N GLN A 165 5.22 4.93 15.34
CA GLN A 165 4.70 4.08 14.27
C GLN A 165 5.70 4.05 13.11
N TYR A 166 6.09 2.86 12.69
CA TYR A 166 6.96 2.66 11.51
C TYR A 166 6.18 2.37 10.23
N CYS A 167 4.92 1.98 10.35
CA CYS A 167 4.07 1.74 9.19
C CYS A 167 3.48 3.04 8.66
N CYS A 168 3.62 3.30 7.36
CA CYS A 168 3.04 4.44 6.64
C CYS A 168 1.54 4.28 6.42
N THR A 169 0.80 4.10 7.51
CA THR A 169 -0.63 3.85 7.54
C THR A 169 -1.33 4.83 8.46
N LEU A 170 -2.35 5.50 7.93
CA LEU A 170 -3.31 6.27 8.71
C LEU A 170 -4.46 5.34 9.11
N GLN A 171 -4.85 5.40 10.38
CA GLN A 171 -6.01 4.67 10.88
C GLN A 171 -6.98 5.68 11.49
N PRO A 172 -7.95 6.19 10.71
CA PRO A 172 -8.94 7.12 11.20
C PRO A 172 -9.71 6.55 12.40
N THR A 173 -9.74 7.32 13.49
CA THR A 173 -10.42 6.98 14.74
C THR A 173 -11.09 8.22 15.32
N SER A 174 -11.66 8.12 16.53
CA SER A 174 -12.26 9.28 17.20
C SER A 174 -11.19 10.33 17.54
N THR A 175 -11.44 11.58 17.15
CA THR A 175 -10.66 12.76 17.55
C THR A 175 -11.32 13.48 18.74
N GLY A 176 -11.90 12.70 19.65
CA GLY A 176 -12.61 13.20 20.82
C GLY A 176 -13.84 14.04 20.45
N ARG A 177 -13.81 15.32 20.82
CA ARG A 177 -14.89 16.29 20.54
C ARG A 177 -14.77 16.99 19.20
N LEU A 178 -13.64 16.84 18.50
CA LEU A 178 -13.44 17.46 17.20
C LEU A 178 -14.16 16.61 16.15
N PRO A 179 -15.23 17.10 15.50
CA PRO A 179 -15.87 16.35 14.43
C PRO A 179 -14.98 16.36 13.18
N TRP A 180 -15.14 15.33 12.35
CA TRP A 180 -14.55 15.27 11.02
C TRP A 180 -15.48 14.48 10.09
N SER A 181 -15.55 14.90 8.84
CA SER A 181 -16.26 14.23 7.75
C SER A 181 -15.36 13.92 6.56
N THR A 182 -14.14 14.45 6.56
CA THR A 182 -13.11 14.22 5.53
C THR A 182 -11.83 13.67 6.16
N LEU A 183 -11.03 12.99 5.36
CA LEU A 183 -9.75 12.46 5.82
C LEU A 183 -8.77 13.60 6.16
N GLN A 184 -8.79 14.71 5.42
CA GLN A 184 -7.99 15.89 5.75
C GLN A 184 -8.35 16.45 7.13
N GLN A 185 -9.64 16.57 7.46
CA GLN A 185 -10.06 17.03 8.78
C GLN A 185 -9.60 16.09 9.90
N TYR A 186 -9.64 14.77 9.66
CA TYR A 186 -9.06 13.80 10.58
C TYR A 186 -7.57 14.06 10.80
N ILE A 187 -6.78 14.18 9.72
CA ILE A 187 -5.34 14.46 9.78
C ILE A 187 -5.09 15.76 10.57
N ASP A 188 -5.79 16.84 10.23
CA ASP A 188 -5.63 18.14 10.88
C ASP A 188 -5.95 18.07 12.38
N ASN A 189 -7.02 17.38 12.76
CA ASN A 189 -7.41 17.17 14.15
C ASN A 189 -6.35 16.38 14.95
N THR A 190 -5.68 15.41 14.32
CA THR A 190 -4.65 14.62 15.02
C THR A 190 -3.39 15.42 15.37
N SER A 191 -3.18 16.59 14.77
CA SER A 191 -2.06 17.46 15.14
C SER A 191 -2.16 17.99 16.59
N SER A 192 -3.38 18.11 17.12
CA SER A 192 -3.65 18.49 18.51
C SER A 192 -5.07 18.07 18.91
N THR A 193 -5.24 16.79 19.25
CA THR A 193 -6.52 16.24 19.71
C THR A 193 -6.68 16.44 21.22
N PRO A 194 -7.70 17.18 21.70
CA PRO A 194 -7.94 17.36 23.12
C PRO A 194 -8.35 16.04 23.79
N LEU A 195 -7.67 15.67 24.87
CA LEU A 195 -8.04 14.50 25.65
C LEU A 195 -9.14 14.87 26.65
N THR A 196 -10.30 14.23 26.52
CA THR A 196 -11.50 14.60 27.31
C THR A 196 -11.72 13.72 28.54
N TYR A 197 -10.84 12.75 28.78
CA TYR A 197 -10.92 11.88 29.95
C TYR A 197 -10.41 12.62 31.20
N ARG A 198 -11.26 12.75 32.22
CA ARG A 198 -10.90 13.36 33.51
C ARG A 198 -9.77 12.55 34.16
N GLY A 199 -8.53 13.00 34.01
CA GLY A 199 -7.35 12.34 34.59
C GLY A 199 -6.07 12.49 33.78
N LEU A 200 -6.16 12.86 32.50
CA LEU A 200 -5.00 13.19 31.68
C LEU A 200 -4.65 14.67 31.87
N GLN A 201 -4.02 14.95 33.00
CA GLN A 201 -3.32 16.20 33.27
C GLN A 201 -1.83 15.99 33.03
N CYS A 202 -1.12 17.07 32.68
CA CYS A 202 0.33 17.05 32.59
C CYS A 202 0.92 16.65 33.95
N SER A 203 1.80 15.66 33.98
CA SER A 203 2.49 15.22 35.21
C SER A 203 3.30 16.34 35.86
N ASP A 204 3.79 17.29 35.07
CA ASP A 204 4.71 18.32 35.51
C ASP A 204 4.01 19.61 35.97
N CYS A 205 2.90 20.00 35.33
CA CYS A 205 2.18 21.25 35.65
C CYS A 205 0.70 21.11 36.00
N GLY A 206 0.10 19.93 35.81
CA GLY A 206 -1.33 19.71 36.08
C GLY A 206 -2.30 20.28 35.03
N ASP A 207 -1.81 20.97 34.00
CA ASP A 207 -2.64 21.52 32.93
C ASP A 207 -3.21 20.42 32.02
N SER A 208 -4.21 20.80 31.21
CA SER A 208 -4.82 19.88 30.24
C SER A 208 -3.81 19.44 29.20
N THR A 209 -3.92 18.19 28.76
CA THR A 209 -3.08 17.63 27.70
C THR A 209 -3.86 17.39 26.42
N SER A 210 -3.18 17.58 25.30
CA SER A 210 -3.60 17.15 23.98
C SER A 210 -2.71 16.02 23.49
N GLN A 211 -3.28 15.08 22.76
CA GLN A 211 -2.53 14.11 21.99
C GLN A 211 -2.17 14.71 20.63
N CYS A 212 -0.90 14.64 20.27
CA CYS A 212 -0.38 15.21 19.04
C CYS A 212 0.30 14.12 18.21
N CYS A 213 -0.19 13.90 17.00
CA CYS A 213 0.45 13.06 16.00
C CYS A 213 1.36 13.92 15.11
N THR A 214 2.64 13.56 15.01
CA THR A 214 3.62 14.24 14.17
C THR A 214 4.20 13.27 13.14
N TYR A 215 4.09 13.59 11.86
CA TYR A 215 4.71 12.80 10.79
C TYR A 215 6.19 13.18 10.62
N LYS A 216 7.06 12.17 10.59
CA LYS A 216 8.52 12.34 10.52
C LYS A 216 9.08 12.12 9.12
N VAL A 217 8.42 11.33 8.30
CA VAL A 217 8.79 11.11 6.90
C VAL A 217 7.60 11.25 5.98
N ALA A 218 7.85 11.71 4.75
CA ALA A 218 6.90 11.76 3.66
C ALA A 218 7.14 10.56 2.72
N PRO A 219 6.56 9.37 2.98
CA PRO A 219 6.79 8.19 2.17
C PRO A 219 6.21 8.36 0.75
N PRO A 220 6.73 7.67 -0.27
CA PRO A 220 6.17 7.73 -1.63
C PRO A 220 4.69 7.39 -1.76
N PHE A 221 4.16 6.56 -0.87
CA PHE A 221 2.72 6.34 -0.74
C PHE A 221 2.34 6.17 0.74
N VAL A 222 1.10 6.50 1.08
CA VAL A 222 0.50 6.23 2.39
C VAL A 222 -0.76 5.41 2.19
N THR A 223 -1.06 4.58 3.20
CA THR A 223 -2.27 3.77 3.23
C THR A 223 -3.23 4.30 4.28
N VAL A 224 -4.53 4.14 4.07
CA VAL A 224 -5.56 4.49 5.06
C VAL A 224 -6.42 3.26 5.30
N LEU A 225 -6.50 2.78 6.54
CA LEU A 225 -7.39 1.69 6.90
C LEU A 225 -8.80 2.25 7.07
N ALA A 226 -9.64 1.99 6.09
CA ALA A 226 -10.93 2.64 5.90
C ALA A 226 -12.13 1.80 6.40
N ALA A 227 -11.93 0.53 6.76
CA ALA A 227 -13.01 -0.41 7.08
C ALA A 227 -13.99 0.07 8.19
N PHE A 228 -13.57 1.00 9.05
CA PHE A 228 -14.38 1.52 10.16
C PHE A 228 -14.62 3.03 10.09
N THR A 229 -14.36 3.67 8.96
CA THR A 229 -14.63 5.10 8.75
C THR A 229 -15.75 5.31 7.75
N PRO A 230 -16.76 6.14 8.07
CA PRO A 230 -17.80 6.53 7.12
C PRO A 230 -17.31 7.60 6.13
N ALA A 231 -16.14 8.20 6.34
CA ALA A 231 -15.63 9.22 5.45
C ALA A 231 -15.20 8.62 4.10
N PRO A 232 -15.66 9.21 2.98
CA PRO A 232 -15.18 8.82 1.66
C PRO A 232 -13.70 9.17 1.49
N PRO A 233 -13.00 8.58 0.51
CA PRO A 233 -11.64 8.99 0.20
C PRO A 233 -11.65 10.42 -0.38
N ASP A 234 -10.90 11.32 0.25
CA ASP A 234 -10.63 12.63 -0.33
C ASP A 234 -9.78 12.44 -1.60
N PRO A 235 -9.99 13.19 -2.70
CA PRO A 235 -9.13 13.11 -3.88
C PRO A 235 -7.66 13.47 -3.59
N VAL A 236 -7.47 14.40 -2.65
CA VAL A 236 -6.16 14.91 -2.23
C VAL A 236 -6.15 15.09 -0.71
N VAL A 237 -5.05 14.68 -0.08
CA VAL A 237 -4.74 14.97 1.32
C VAL A 237 -3.34 15.55 1.46
N HIS A 238 -3.09 16.25 2.55
CA HIS A 238 -1.82 16.88 2.87
C HIS A 238 -1.33 16.39 4.22
N LEU A 239 -0.07 15.96 4.27
CA LEU A 239 0.62 15.62 5.50
C LEU A 239 1.69 16.68 5.80
N MET A 240 1.77 17.12 7.05
CA MET A 240 2.88 17.90 7.55
C MET A 240 3.97 16.94 8.04
N ALA A 241 4.94 16.64 7.17
CA ALA A 241 6.02 15.69 7.46
C ALA A 241 7.36 16.41 7.49
N ALA A 242 8.13 16.23 8.56
CA ALA A 242 9.44 16.90 8.75
C ALA A 242 9.41 18.43 8.57
N GLY A 243 8.28 19.08 8.89
CA GLY A 243 8.09 20.53 8.74
C GLY A 243 7.65 20.99 7.35
N GLU A 244 7.53 20.08 6.38
CA GLU A 244 7.08 20.39 5.03
C GLU A 244 5.66 19.88 4.79
N ARG A 245 4.89 20.64 4.02
CA ARG A 245 3.55 20.25 3.58
C ARG A 245 3.66 19.41 2.31
N THR A 246 3.39 18.12 2.42
CA THR A 246 3.43 17.18 1.29
C THR A 246 2.03 16.85 0.79
N GLU A 247 1.81 17.00 -0.52
CA GLU A 247 0.56 16.61 -1.19
C GLU A 247 0.55 15.12 -1.55
N TYR A 248 -0.57 14.47 -1.27
CA TYR A 248 -0.86 13.08 -1.57
C TYR A 248 -2.16 12.97 -2.36
N ARG A 249 -2.14 12.27 -3.49
CA ARG A 249 -3.30 12.07 -4.37
C ARG A 249 -3.80 10.64 -4.29
N LEU A 250 -5.12 10.46 -4.32
CA LEU A 250 -5.71 9.12 -4.33
C LEU A 250 -5.23 8.33 -5.54
N ALA A 251 -4.59 7.19 -5.29
CA ALA A 251 -4.05 6.28 -6.32
C ALA A 251 -4.88 5.00 -6.44
N GLY A 252 -5.56 4.59 -5.37
CA GLY A 252 -6.46 3.46 -5.44
C GLY A 252 -7.30 3.26 -4.19
N VAL A 253 -8.34 2.45 -4.35
CA VAL A 253 -9.25 2.05 -3.28
C VAL A 253 -9.46 0.54 -3.37
N VAL A 254 -9.34 -0.15 -2.24
CA VAL A 254 -9.71 -1.55 -2.11
C VAL A 254 -11.04 -1.61 -1.36
N TYR A 255 -11.97 -2.38 -1.92
CA TYR A 255 -13.31 -2.58 -1.38
C TYR A 255 -13.48 -3.98 -0.85
N TYR A 256 -14.28 -4.15 0.19
CA TYR A 256 -14.62 -5.44 0.77
C TYR A 256 -16.13 -5.64 0.85
N GLY A 257 -16.55 -6.87 0.59
CA GLY A 257 -17.93 -7.30 0.78
C GLY A 257 -18.11 -8.71 0.26
N THR A 258 -19.05 -9.46 0.87
CA THR A 258 -19.36 -10.85 0.49
C THR A 258 -18.11 -11.74 0.38
N HIS A 259 -17.21 -11.69 1.38
CA HIS A 259 -15.95 -12.46 1.42
C HIS A 259 -15.00 -12.25 0.23
N HIS A 260 -15.08 -11.10 -0.45
CA HIS A 260 -14.26 -10.86 -1.64
C HIS A 260 -13.82 -9.40 -1.76
N PHE A 261 -12.54 -9.20 -2.07
CA PHE A 261 -11.97 -7.87 -2.31
C PHE A 261 -11.99 -7.50 -3.79
N THR A 262 -12.38 -6.27 -4.11
CA THR A 262 -12.24 -5.64 -5.43
C THR A 262 -11.40 -4.38 -5.30
N ALA A 263 -10.91 -3.83 -6.40
CA ALA A 263 -10.12 -2.60 -6.36
C ALA A 263 -10.41 -1.65 -7.51
N ARG A 264 -10.21 -0.36 -7.23
CA ARG A 264 -10.09 0.70 -8.23
C ARG A 264 -8.68 1.29 -8.18
N PHE A 265 -8.13 1.58 -9.34
CA PHE A 265 -6.88 2.29 -9.54
C PHE A 265 -7.14 3.59 -10.29
N VAL A 266 -6.55 4.69 -9.85
CA VAL A 266 -6.62 6.01 -10.47
C VAL A 266 -5.30 6.27 -11.18
N ASP A 267 -5.34 6.41 -12.50
CA ASP A 267 -4.13 6.67 -13.27
C ASP A 267 -3.74 8.16 -13.26
N PRO A 268 -2.55 8.54 -13.78
CA PRO A 268 -2.12 9.94 -13.79
C PRO A 268 -3.04 10.90 -14.56
N GLN A 269 -3.93 10.39 -15.40
CA GLN A 269 -4.93 11.19 -16.13
C GLN A 269 -6.26 11.30 -15.36
N GLY A 270 -6.31 10.82 -14.12
CA GLY A 270 -7.53 10.82 -13.31
C GLY A 270 -8.57 9.79 -13.75
N ARG A 271 -8.22 8.87 -14.66
CA ARG A 271 -9.15 7.81 -15.08
C ARG A 271 -9.16 6.71 -14.04
N VAL A 272 -10.36 6.21 -13.75
CA VAL A 272 -10.56 5.16 -12.76
C VAL A 272 -10.80 3.81 -13.42
N TRP A 273 -10.02 2.83 -12.98
CA TRP A 273 -9.97 1.49 -13.53
C TRP A 273 -10.33 0.46 -12.47
N PHE A 274 -11.31 -0.39 -12.75
CA PHE A 274 -11.82 -1.41 -11.83
C PHE A 274 -11.28 -2.81 -12.14
N ASN A 275 -10.90 -3.55 -11.10
CA ASN A 275 -10.55 -4.97 -11.16
C ASN A 275 -11.19 -5.76 -10.02
N ASP A 276 -11.72 -6.92 -10.37
CA ASP A 276 -12.43 -7.86 -9.48
C ASP A 276 -11.64 -9.17 -9.31
N GLY A 277 -10.69 -9.46 -10.21
CA GLY A 277 -9.95 -10.71 -10.25
C GLY A 277 -10.78 -11.95 -10.60
N ILE A 278 -12.07 -12.00 -10.23
CA ILE A 278 -13.03 -13.03 -10.61
C ILE A 278 -13.64 -12.70 -11.97
N THR A 279 -14.39 -11.61 -12.05
CA THR A 279 -15.14 -11.26 -13.28
C THR A 279 -14.25 -10.63 -14.34
N THR A 280 -13.33 -9.76 -13.93
CA THR A 280 -12.43 -9.04 -14.84
C THR A 280 -11.14 -9.80 -15.14
N GLY A 281 -10.79 -10.80 -14.31
CA GLY A 281 -9.54 -11.55 -14.41
C GLY A 281 -8.32 -10.61 -14.45
N ARG A 282 -7.50 -10.80 -15.48
CA ARG A 282 -6.27 -10.02 -15.69
C ARG A 282 -6.48 -8.59 -16.19
N HIS A 283 -7.70 -8.26 -16.60
CA HIS A 283 -7.99 -6.98 -17.24
C HIS A 283 -8.63 -6.01 -16.25
N ALA A 284 -8.44 -4.71 -16.50
CA ALA A 284 -9.21 -3.66 -15.85
C ALA A 284 -10.26 -3.07 -16.78
N ILE A 285 -11.35 -2.60 -16.18
CA ILE A 285 -12.46 -1.92 -16.86
C ILE A 285 -12.39 -0.43 -16.53
N LEU A 286 -12.34 0.42 -17.55
CA LEU A 286 -12.44 1.87 -17.38
C LEU A 286 -13.86 2.21 -16.91
N GLN A 287 -13.99 2.96 -15.82
CA GLN A 287 -15.29 3.36 -15.27
C GLN A 287 -15.61 4.84 -15.45
N GLY A 288 -14.61 5.70 -15.58
CA GLY A 288 -14.81 7.14 -15.74
C GLY A 288 -13.61 7.94 -15.25
N LEU A 289 -13.87 9.20 -14.91
CA LEU A 289 -12.92 10.09 -14.24
C LEU A 289 -13.21 10.12 -12.74
N ILE A 290 -12.18 10.38 -11.93
CA ILE A 290 -12.29 10.43 -10.47
C ILE A 290 -13.27 11.52 -10.01
N ASP A 291 -13.31 12.66 -10.70
CA ASP A 291 -14.18 13.79 -10.33
C ASP A 291 -15.67 13.50 -10.55
N ASP A 292 -15.99 12.53 -11.41
CA ASP A 292 -17.35 12.17 -11.79
C ASP A 292 -17.84 10.87 -11.12
N MET A 293 -17.06 10.30 -10.20
CA MET A 293 -17.35 8.98 -9.65
C MET A 293 -17.31 8.93 -8.12
N ASP A 294 -18.34 8.30 -7.55
CA ASP A 294 -18.33 7.94 -6.14
C ASP A 294 -17.34 6.79 -5.88
N MET A 295 -16.30 7.11 -5.11
CA MET A 295 -15.25 6.19 -4.72
C MET A 295 -15.54 5.47 -3.40
N SER A 296 -16.65 5.76 -2.71
CA SER A 296 -17.01 5.18 -1.39
C SER A 296 -17.56 3.76 -1.47
N VAL A 297 -18.15 3.39 -2.60
CA VAL A 297 -18.68 2.03 -2.84
C VAL A 297 -18.33 1.55 -4.23
N ASP A 298 -18.11 0.25 -4.36
CA ASP A 298 -17.96 -0.38 -5.68
C ASP A 298 -19.32 -0.59 -6.37
N LYS A 299 -19.29 -0.98 -7.66
CA LYS A 299 -20.51 -1.20 -8.46
C LYS A 299 -21.47 -2.26 -7.91
N SER A 300 -21.01 -3.09 -6.97
CA SER A 300 -21.75 -4.18 -6.35
C SER A 300 -22.19 -3.84 -4.93
N GLY A 301 -21.96 -2.59 -4.47
CA GLY A 301 -22.28 -2.14 -3.12
C GLY A 301 -21.25 -2.53 -2.06
N LYS A 302 -20.03 -2.92 -2.45
CA LYS A 302 -18.95 -3.20 -1.48
C LYS A 302 -18.41 -1.89 -0.91
N GLU A 303 -18.12 -1.89 0.38
CA GLU A 303 -17.64 -0.72 1.11
C GLU A 303 -16.11 -0.63 1.04
N CYS A 304 -15.58 0.58 1.23
CA CYS A 304 -14.15 0.83 1.28
C CYS A 304 -13.49 0.14 2.47
N ASP A 305 -12.35 -0.50 2.22
CA ASP A 305 -11.54 -1.15 3.25
C ASP A 305 -10.16 -0.49 3.37
N VAL A 306 -9.53 -0.14 2.24
CA VAL A 306 -8.24 0.57 2.23
C VAL A 306 -8.19 1.65 1.15
N PHE A 307 -7.66 2.82 1.50
CA PHE A 307 -7.23 3.83 0.53
C PHE A 307 -5.71 3.78 0.35
N VAL A 308 -5.26 4.04 -0.87
CA VAL A 308 -3.84 4.21 -1.19
C VAL A 308 -3.67 5.57 -1.83
N TYR A 309 -2.82 6.40 -1.22
CA TYR A 309 -2.46 7.70 -1.74
C TYR A 309 -1.00 7.73 -2.15
N ARG A 310 -0.69 8.30 -3.31
CA ARG A 310 0.68 8.51 -3.79
C ARG A 310 1.11 9.96 -3.56
N ARG A 311 2.40 10.17 -3.28
CA ARG A 311 2.99 11.51 -3.22
C ARG A 311 2.91 12.18 -4.60
N ALA A 312 2.55 13.45 -4.65
CA ALA A 312 2.23 14.13 -5.91
C ALA A 312 3.46 14.48 -6.78
N ASP A 313 4.65 14.53 -6.18
CA ASP A 313 5.94 14.88 -6.79
C ASP A 313 6.69 13.69 -7.43
N ILE A 314 6.11 12.49 -7.38
CA ILE A 314 6.61 11.25 -8.00
C ILE A 314 5.75 10.91 -9.22
#